data_AF-A0A7S2PET9-F1
#
_entry.id   AF-A0A7S2PET9-F1
#
_cell.length_a   1.000
_cell.length_b   1.000
_cell.length_c   1.000
_cell.angle_alpha   90.00
_cell.angle_beta   90.00
_cell.angle_gamma   90.00
#
_symmetry.space_group_name_H-M   'P 1'
#
loop_
_entity.id
_entity.type
_entity.pdbx_description
1 polymer ?
#
loop_
_entity_poly.entity_id
_entity_poly.type
_entity_poly.pdbx_seq_one_letter_code
_entity_poly.pdbx_strand_id
1 'polypeptide(L)'
;AAPLGRRMTAAVVSAPRGARQTGFNGSLTGPERKALAALKEALLAFALDHHGAGEQPSDGEEGEALPPNPRADDADDAAADVAAEAELLAQSRAGLLRFLRSRDFNVIKARDLAVAACTWRAAATPWALDLDAMPAALPSGAWRFGGHSKAGMPILQF
;
A
#
# COMPACT_ATOMS: atom_id res chain seq x y z
N ALA A 1 -25.11 11.32 -40.82
CA ALA A 1 -25.65 11.53 -39.47
C ALA A 1 -25.17 10.39 -38.58
N ALA A 2 -24.29 10.65 -37.62
CA ALA A 2 -23.77 9.65 -36.67
C ALA A 2 -24.57 9.70 -35.36
N PRO A 3 -24.84 8.56 -34.68
CA PRO A 3 -25.66 8.56 -33.48
C PRO A 3 -24.86 9.05 -32.26
N LEU A 4 -25.44 9.97 -31.51
CA LEU A 4 -24.89 10.52 -30.28
C LEU A 4 -24.80 9.44 -29.20
N GLY A 5 -23.58 9.29 -28.66
CA GLY A 5 -23.25 8.33 -27.62
C GLY A 5 -24.04 8.53 -26.34
N ARG A 6 -24.63 7.42 -25.86
CA ARG A 6 -25.33 7.30 -24.59
C ARG A 6 -24.33 7.47 -23.44
N ARG A 7 -24.35 8.61 -22.75
CA ARG A 7 -23.60 8.79 -21.49
C ARG A 7 -24.16 7.82 -20.44
N MET A 8 -23.38 6.81 -20.08
CA MET A 8 -23.64 6.00 -18.88
C MET A 8 -23.29 6.84 -17.65
N THR A 9 -24.31 7.33 -16.95
CA THR A 9 -24.15 7.84 -15.59
C THR A 9 -23.89 6.66 -14.67
N ALA A 10 -22.67 6.54 -14.15
CA ALA A 10 -22.36 5.62 -13.06
C ALA A 10 -23.22 6.00 -11.85
N ALA A 11 -24.22 5.18 -11.54
CA ALA A 11 -25.01 5.33 -10.33
C ALA A 11 -24.08 5.07 -9.14
N VAL A 12 -23.83 6.12 -8.34
CA VAL A 12 -23.21 5.96 -7.02
C VAL A 12 -24.23 5.24 -6.15
N VAL A 13 -24.10 3.91 -6.05
CA VAL A 13 -24.92 3.10 -5.15
C VAL A 13 -24.44 3.38 -3.73
N SER A 14 -25.08 4.34 -3.07
CA SER A 14 -24.89 4.56 -1.63
C SER A 14 -25.48 3.36 -0.88
N ALA A 15 -24.67 2.71 -0.05
CA ALA A 15 -25.13 1.63 0.82
C ALA A 15 -26.26 2.12 1.77
N PRO A 16 -27.29 1.29 2.03
CA PRO A 16 -28.39 1.65 2.91
C PRO A 16 -27.91 1.91 4.34
N ARG A 17 -28.43 2.98 4.95
CA ARG A 17 -28.16 3.31 6.36
C ARG A 17 -28.62 2.15 7.25
N GLY A 18 -27.70 1.61 8.07
CA GLY A 18 -28.00 0.55 9.05
C GLY A 18 -27.43 -0.83 8.71
N ALA A 19 -26.87 -1.04 7.52
CA ALA A 19 -26.07 -2.25 7.27
C ALA A 19 -24.80 -2.19 8.13
N ARG A 20 -24.61 -3.18 9.02
CA ARG A 20 -23.33 -3.35 9.72
C ARG A 20 -22.26 -3.56 8.67
N GLN A 21 -21.33 -2.62 8.53
CA GLN A 21 -20.19 -2.77 7.64
C GLN A 21 -19.33 -3.94 8.14
N THR A 22 -19.31 -5.06 7.41
CA THR A 22 -18.44 -6.21 7.68
C THR A 22 -17.06 -5.97 7.08
N GLY A 23 -16.07 -6.78 7.47
CA GLY A 23 -14.70 -6.62 6.99
C GLY A 23 -13.91 -5.48 7.66
N PHE A 24 -14.44 -4.88 8.73
CA PHE A 24 -13.73 -3.89 9.56
C PHE A 24 -13.39 -4.47 10.94
N ASN A 25 -12.55 -3.76 11.68
CA ASN A 25 -12.23 -4.16 13.05
C ASN A 25 -13.49 -4.24 13.90
N GLY A 26 -13.65 -5.34 14.64
CA GLY A 26 -14.83 -5.60 15.46
C GLY A 26 -16.05 -6.16 14.71
N SER A 27 -16.03 -6.22 13.37
CA SER A 27 -17.16 -6.70 12.55
C SER A 27 -16.79 -7.81 11.57
N LEU A 28 -15.71 -8.55 11.84
CA LEU A 28 -15.24 -9.63 10.97
C LEU A 28 -16.11 -10.88 11.07
N THR A 29 -16.45 -11.48 9.94
CA THR A 29 -17.04 -12.81 9.86
C THR A 29 -15.99 -13.91 10.17
N GLY A 30 -16.43 -15.16 10.35
CA GLY A 30 -15.53 -16.30 10.54
C GLY A 30 -14.51 -16.46 9.40
N PRO A 31 -14.95 -16.49 8.12
CA PRO A 31 -14.06 -16.51 6.97
C PRO A 31 -13.10 -15.31 6.89
N GLU A 32 -13.58 -14.09 7.16
CA GLU A 32 -12.74 -12.88 7.13
C GLU A 32 -11.62 -12.93 8.19
N ARG A 33 -11.89 -13.49 9.38
CA ARG A 33 -10.84 -13.71 10.40
C ARG A 33 -9.79 -14.70 9.93
N LYS A 34 -10.19 -15.77 9.23
CA LYS A 34 -9.24 -16.73 8.64
C LYS A 34 -8.40 -16.08 7.55
N ALA A 35 -9.01 -15.28 6.69
CA ALA A 35 -8.29 -14.54 5.64
C ALA A 35 -7.28 -13.54 6.23
N LEU A 36 -7.64 -12.86 7.33
CA LEU A 36 -6.72 -11.99 8.06
C LEU A 36 -5.51 -12.74 8.62
N ALA A 37 -5.72 -13.88 9.25
CA ALA A 37 -4.62 -14.72 9.76
C ALA A 37 -3.75 -15.23 8.61
N ALA A 38 -4.36 -15.75 7.54
CA ALA A 38 -3.64 -16.26 6.37
C ALA A 38 -2.80 -15.20 5.66
N LEU A 39 -3.30 -13.96 5.53
CA LEU A 39 -2.51 -12.87 4.95
C LEU A 39 -1.32 -12.49 5.84
N LYS A 40 -1.52 -12.47 7.17
CA LYS A 40 -0.42 -12.21 8.12
C LYS A 40 0.69 -13.25 7.98
N GLU A 41 0.32 -14.54 8.02
CA GLU A 41 1.25 -15.66 7.86
C GLU A 41 1.98 -15.57 6.52
N ALA A 42 1.27 -15.26 5.42
CA ALA A 42 1.87 -15.16 4.09
C ALA A 42 2.88 -14.02 3.96
N LEU A 43 2.69 -12.90 4.66
CA LEU A 43 3.65 -11.79 4.68
C LEU A 43 4.86 -12.10 5.56
N LEU A 44 4.68 -12.77 6.70
CA LEU A 44 5.79 -13.22 7.54
C LEU A 44 6.64 -14.28 6.83
N ALA A 45 6.01 -15.24 6.16
CA ALA A 45 6.71 -16.22 5.33
C ALA A 45 7.52 -15.54 4.22
N PHE A 46 6.91 -14.57 3.53
CA PHE A 46 7.61 -13.78 2.51
C PHE A 46 8.83 -13.03 3.07
N ALA A 47 8.71 -12.42 4.25
CA ALA A 47 9.82 -11.71 4.90
C ALA A 47 10.96 -12.67 5.27
N LEU A 48 10.63 -13.84 5.84
CA LEU A 48 11.62 -14.88 6.17
C LEU A 48 12.39 -15.37 4.94
N ASP A 49 11.70 -15.58 3.82
CA ASP A 49 12.33 -16.02 2.56
C ASP A 49 13.32 -14.97 2.01
N HIS A 50 13.06 -13.67 2.25
CA HIS A 50 13.91 -12.57 1.76
C HIS A 50 15.04 -12.20 2.73
N HIS A 51 14.92 -12.50 4.03
CA HIS A 51 16.02 -12.34 4.99
C HIS A 51 17.16 -13.37 4.80
N GLY A 52 16.88 -14.52 4.16
CA GLY A 52 17.87 -15.59 3.97
C GLY A 52 18.70 -15.54 2.69
N ALA A 53 18.48 -14.55 1.81
CA ALA A 53 19.08 -14.52 0.47
C ALA A 53 20.42 -13.75 0.37
N GLY A 54 20.91 -13.12 1.44
CA GLY A 54 22.03 -12.18 1.43
C GLY A 54 23.45 -12.76 1.64
N GLU A 55 23.71 -14.02 1.31
CA GLU A 55 25.09 -14.57 1.30
C GLU A 55 25.45 -15.16 -0.07
N GLN A 56 25.87 -14.31 -1.02
CA GLN A 56 26.82 -14.69 -2.09
C GLN A 56 27.54 -13.47 -2.70
N PRO A 57 28.81 -13.59 -3.10
CA PRO A 57 29.68 -12.46 -3.44
C PRO A 57 29.39 -11.93 -4.84
N SER A 58 29.35 -10.59 -5.00
CA SER A 58 29.16 -9.94 -6.30
C SER A 58 30.49 -9.74 -7.03
N ASP A 59 30.62 -10.33 -8.23
CA ASP A 59 31.53 -9.85 -9.28
C ASP A 59 30.72 -8.94 -10.22
N GLY A 60 31.25 -7.74 -10.48
CA GLY A 60 30.49 -6.60 -11.01
C GLY A 60 30.27 -6.56 -12.51
N GLU A 61 29.54 -5.53 -12.96
CA GLU A 61 29.59 -4.97 -14.32
C GLU A 61 28.97 -3.55 -14.33
N GLU A 62 29.64 -2.61 -15.00
CA GLU A 62 29.28 -1.20 -15.12
C GLU A 62 28.23 -0.96 -16.23
N GLY A 63 27.21 -0.14 -15.94
CA GLY A 63 26.19 0.30 -16.92
C GLY A 63 25.64 1.70 -16.62
N GLU A 64 25.44 2.49 -17.68
CA GLU A 64 25.16 3.93 -17.75
C GLU A 64 24.25 4.58 -16.68
N ALA A 65 24.69 5.77 -16.22
CA ALA A 65 24.12 6.53 -15.11
C ALA A 65 22.78 7.24 -15.40
N LEU A 66 21.73 6.77 -14.76
CA LEU A 66 20.61 7.60 -14.27
C LEU A 66 21.06 8.36 -13.00
N PRO A 67 20.43 9.49 -12.62
CA PRO A 67 20.81 10.22 -11.42
C PRO A 67 20.85 9.28 -10.21
N PRO A 68 21.86 9.40 -9.32
CA PRO A 68 22.14 8.39 -8.31
C PRO A 68 20.93 8.25 -7.39
N ASN A 69 20.25 7.12 -7.50
CA ASN A 69 19.49 6.60 -6.39
C ASN A 69 20.56 6.12 -5.39
N PRO A 70 20.70 6.71 -4.19
CA PRO A 70 21.81 6.45 -3.27
C PRO A 70 21.86 5.01 -2.70
N ARG A 71 21.11 4.07 -3.28
CA ARG A 71 20.95 2.66 -2.89
C ARG A 71 20.91 1.69 -4.08
N ALA A 72 21.28 2.14 -5.29
CA ALA A 72 21.22 1.29 -6.48
C ALA A 72 22.26 0.15 -6.49
N ASP A 73 23.32 0.27 -5.68
CA ASP A 73 24.43 -0.68 -5.65
C ASP A 73 24.27 -1.80 -4.61
N ASP A 74 23.21 -1.77 -3.79
CA ASP A 74 22.99 -2.71 -2.68
C ASP A 74 21.67 -3.48 -2.86
N ALA A 75 21.63 -4.39 -3.84
CA ALA A 75 20.44 -5.24 -4.07
C ALA A 75 20.04 -6.05 -2.82
N ASP A 76 21.03 -6.41 -1.99
CA ASP A 76 20.83 -7.13 -0.73
C ASP A 76 20.16 -6.25 0.34
N ASP A 77 20.53 -4.96 0.43
CA ASP A 77 19.89 -4.00 1.33
C ASP A 77 18.45 -3.71 0.91
N ALA A 78 18.18 -3.71 -0.39
CA ALA A 78 16.82 -3.53 -0.91
C ALA A 78 15.89 -4.69 -0.52
N ALA A 79 16.38 -5.94 -0.58
CA ALA A 79 15.60 -7.11 -0.17
C ALA A 79 15.30 -7.11 1.35
N ALA A 80 16.28 -6.74 2.17
CA ALA A 80 16.12 -6.60 3.61
C ALA A 80 15.11 -5.51 3.99
N ASP A 81 15.16 -4.35 3.33
CA ASP A 81 14.21 -3.25 3.54
C ASP A 81 12.76 -3.67 3.16
N VAL A 82 12.60 -4.43 2.08
CA VAL A 82 11.28 -4.96 1.66
C VAL A 82 10.75 -5.96 2.71
N ALA A 83 11.62 -6.83 3.24
CA ALA A 83 11.25 -7.78 4.28
C ALA A 83 10.82 -7.07 5.56
N ALA A 84 11.58 -6.07 6.01
CA ALA A 84 11.24 -5.26 7.18
C ALA A 84 9.88 -4.54 7.02
N GLU A 85 9.59 -4.01 5.83
CA GLU A 85 8.29 -3.40 5.51
C GLU A 85 7.13 -4.43 5.55
N ALA A 86 7.37 -5.66 5.09
CA ALA A 86 6.38 -6.73 5.15
C ALA A 86 6.10 -7.15 6.60
N GLU A 87 7.12 -7.24 7.45
CA GLU A 87 6.97 -7.52 8.89
C GLU A 87 6.19 -6.42 9.61
N LEU A 88 6.53 -5.16 9.36
CA LEU A 88 5.82 -4.01 9.91
C LEU A 88 4.33 -4.03 9.52
N LEU A 89 4.04 -4.33 8.25
CA LEU A 89 2.67 -4.46 7.78
C LEU A 89 1.93 -5.63 8.44
N ALA A 90 2.61 -6.77 8.63
CA ALA A 90 2.04 -7.96 9.29
C ALA A 90 1.63 -7.71 10.75
N GLN A 91 2.23 -6.72 11.42
CA GLN A 91 1.84 -6.28 12.76
C GLN A 91 0.61 -5.35 12.75
N SER A 92 0.31 -4.71 11.61
CA SER A 92 -0.79 -3.76 11.48
C SER A 92 -2.09 -4.42 11.03
N ARG A 93 -2.95 -4.81 11.98
CA ARG A 93 -4.29 -5.35 11.69
C ARG A 93 -5.12 -4.45 10.76
N ALA A 94 -5.06 -3.13 10.98
CA ALA A 94 -5.77 -2.17 10.15
C ALA A 94 -5.20 -2.12 8.72
N GLY A 95 -3.88 -2.21 8.57
CA GLY A 95 -3.21 -2.32 7.27
C GLY A 95 -3.67 -3.57 6.52
N LEU A 96 -3.54 -4.75 7.12
CA LEU A 96 -3.94 -6.02 6.52
C LEU A 96 -5.40 -6.02 6.05
N LEU A 97 -6.32 -5.50 6.86
CA LEU A 97 -7.74 -5.42 6.49
C LEU A 97 -8.01 -4.46 5.33
N ARG A 98 -7.21 -3.40 5.13
CA ARG A 98 -7.34 -2.55 3.94
C ARG A 98 -7.01 -3.32 2.67
N PHE A 99 -5.90 -4.07 2.66
CA PHE A 99 -5.52 -4.91 1.52
C PHE A 99 -6.57 -5.99 1.25
N LEU A 100 -7.04 -6.70 2.28
CA LEU A 100 -8.09 -7.72 2.13
C LEU A 100 -9.38 -7.12 1.55
N ARG A 101 -9.89 -6.02 2.11
CA ARG A 101 -11.11 -5.39 1.58
C ARG A 101 -10.94 -4.91 0.15
N SER A 102 -9.76 -4.41 -0.23
CA SER A 102 -9.50 -3.94 -1.60
C SER A 102 -9.48 -5.06 -2.64
N ARG A 103 -9.43 -6.33 -2.20
CA ARG A 103 -9.36 -7.53 -3.03
C ARG A 103 -10.43 -8.56 -2.65
N ASP A 104 -11.55 -8.10 -2.09
CA ASP A 104 -12.70 -8.93 -1.72
C ASP A 104 -12.33 -10.14 -0.85
N PHE A 105 -11.40 -9.95 0.09
CA PHE A 105 -10.83 -10.97 0.97
C PHE A 105 -10.13 -12.13 0.25
N ASN A 106 -9.77 -11.98 -1.02
CA ASN A 106 -8.88 -12.90 -1.72
C ASN A 106 -7.45 -12.74 -1.20
N VAL A 107 -6.98 -13.73 -0.42
CA VAL A 107 -5.70 -13.68 0.28
C VAL A 107 -4.52 -13.56 -0.68
N ILE A 108 -4.53 -14.29 -1.81
CA ILE A 108 -3.43 -14.29 -2.78
C ILE A 108 -3.31 -12.90 -3.42
N LYS A 109 -4.42 -12.37 -3.96
CA LYS A 109 -4.42 -11.03 -4.57
C LYS A 109 -4.09 -9.93 -3.56
N ALA A 110 -4.50 -10.09 -2.31
CA ALA A 110 -4.19 -9.15 -1.24
C ALA A 110 -2.70 -9.19 -0.86
N ARG A 111 -2.10 -10.39 -0.81
CA ARG A 111 -0.66 -10.58 -0.59
C ARG A 111 0.15 -9.90 -1.69
N ASP A 112 -0.17 -10.16 -2.95
CA ASP A 112 0.59 -9.61 -4.08
C ASP A 112 0.55 -8.07 -4.07
N LEU A 113 -0.62 -7.48 -3.76
CA LEU A 113 -0.74 -6.03 -3.60
C LEU A 113 0.02 -5.50 -2.39
N ALA A 114 0.00 -6.23 -1.26
CA ALA A 114 0.72 -5.85 -0.05
C ALA A 114 2.23 -5.87 -0.26
N VAL A 115 2.77 -6.92 -0.89
CA VAL A 115 4.18 -7.03 -1.25
C VAL A 115 4.58 -5.89 -2.18
N ALA A 116 3.82 -5.63 -3.24
CA ALA A 116 4.11 -4.51 -4.15
C ALA A 116 4.13 -3.15 -3.41
N ALA A 117 3.24 -2.95 -2.43
CA ALA A 117 3.25 -1.76 -1.60
C ALA A 117 4.47 -1.70 -0.67
N CYS A 118 4.90 -2.82 -0.08
CA CYS A 118 6.13 -2.91 0.71
C CYS A 118 7.37 -2.59 -0.14
N THR A 119 7.47 -3.15 -1.35
CA THR A 119 8.55 -2.85 -2.30
C THR A 119 8.60 -1.37 -2.67
N TRP A 120 7.44 -0.78 -2.98
CA TRP A 120 7.39 0.65 -3.26
C TRP A 120 7.78 1.49 -2.05
N ARG A 121 7.37 1.11 -0.82
CA ARG A 121 7.72 1.84 0.41
C ARG A 121 9.20 1.74 0.73
N ALA A 122 9.81 0.57 0.59
CA ALA A 122 11.24 0.37 0.75
C ALA A 122 12.04 1.26 -0.22
N ALA A 123 11.61 1.32 -1.49
CA ALA A 123 12.27 2.13 -2.51
C ALA A 123 12.05 3.64 -2.35
N ALA A 124 10.81 4.07 -2.12
CA ALA A 124 10.43 5.47 -2.10
C ALA A 124 10.62 6.14 -0.73
N THR A 125 10.82 5.35 0.33
CA THR A 125 11.02 5.78 1.72
C THR A 125 10.13 6.98 2.11
N PRO A 126 8.79 6.87 2.03
CA PRO A 126 7.89 8.03 2.19
C PRO A 126 7.98 8.74 3.56
N TRP A 127 8.57 8.10 4.57
CA TRP A 127 8.86 8.70 5.88
C TRP A 127 10.10 9.59 5.88
N ALA A 128 10.97 9.46 4.88
CA ALA A 128 12.17 10.26 4.68
C ALA A 128 11.93 11.43 3.70
N LEU A 129 10.67 11.73 3.36
CA LEU A 129 10.32 12.89 2.56
C LEU A 129 10.69 14.17 3.31
N ASP A 130 11.71 14.86 2.81
CA ASP A 130 12.06 16.20 3.24
C ASP A 130 11.14 17.21 2.56
N LEU A 131 10.41 17.97 3.37
CA LEU A 131 9.48 19.00 2.90
C LEU A 131 10.22 20.12 2.17
N ASP A 132 11.46 20.41 2.55
CA ASP A 132 12.28 21.46 1.94
C ASP A 132 12.81 21.03 0.55
N ALA A 133 12.91 19.71 0.32
CA ALA A 133 13.31 19.13 -0.96
C ALA A 133 12.14 18.91 -1.93
N MET A 134 10.89 19.13 -1.50
CA MET A 134 9.73 18.96 -2.39
C MET A 134 9.71 20.07 -3.45
N PRO A 135 9.75 19.72 -4.76
CA PRO A 135 9.73 20.74 -5.80
C PRO A 135 8.42 21.52 -5.73
N ALA A 136 8.51 22.85 -5.77
CA ALA A 136 7.36 23.77 -5.82
C ALA A 136 6.52 23.66 -7.12
N ALA A 137 6.73 22.60 -7.91
CA ALA A 137 6.37 22.49 -9.32
C ALA A 137 4.93 22.07 -9.61
N LEU A 138 4.12 21.74 -8.59
CA LEU A 138 2.68 21.67 -8.80
C LEU A 138 2.10 23.04 -8.44
N PRO A 139 1.30 23.69 -9.31
CA PRO A 139 0.41 24.78 -8.89
C PRO A 139 -0.55 24.16 -7.89
N SER A 140 -0.11 24.09 -6.65
CA SER A 140 -0.78 23.40 -5.57
C SER A 140 -2.04 24.21 -5.32
N GLY A 141 -3.20 23.62 -5.64
CA GLY A 141 -4.36 23.91 -4.83
C GLY A 141 -3.90 23.76 -3.38
N ALA A 142 -4.10 24.78 -2.56
CA ALA A 142 -3.67 24.73 -1.18
C ALA A 142 -4.54 23.70 -0.46
N TRP A 143 -4.13 22.43 -0.46
CA TRP A 143 -4.83 21.36 0.23
C TRP A 143 -4.74 21.64 1.72
N ARG A 144 -5.87 21.97 2.34
CA ARG A 144 -5.94 22.29 3.76
C ARG A 144 -6.79 21.25 4.48
N PHE A 145 -6.37 20.91 5.69
CA PHE A 145 -7.24 20.20 6.63
C PHE A 145 -8.30 21.17 7.14
N GLY A 146 -9.54 21.01 6.66
CA GLY A 146 -10.68 21.88 6.97
C GLY A 146 -11.45 21.47 8.24
N GLY A 147 -10.83 20.68 9.11
CA GLY A 147 -11.44 20.08 10.29
C GLY A 147 -11.83 18.61 10.08
N HIS A 148 -12.82 18.14 10.84
CA HIS A 148 -13.25 16.74 10.86
C HIS A 148 -14.76 16.64 10.56
N SER A 149 -15.15 15.57 9.89
CA SER A 149 -16.56 15.20 9.74
C SER A 149 -17.18 14.81 11.09
N LYS A 150 -18.52 14.66 11.13
CA LYS A 150 -19.22 14.14 12.32
C LYS A 150 -18.74 12.75 12.78
N ALA A 151 -18.10 11.99 11.88
CA ALA A 151 -17.52 10.68 12.18
C ALA A 151 -16.04 10.77 12.60
N GLY A 152 -15.48 11.97 12.77
CA GLY A 152 -14.08 12.18 13.14
C GLY A 152 -13.08 12.01 11.99
N MET A 153 -13.55 11.77 10.75
CA MET A 153 -12.65 11.67 9.59
C MET A 153 -12.16 13.06 9.15
N PRO A 154 -10.85 13.25 8.89
CA PRO A 154 -10.32 14.53 8.42
C PRO A 154 -10.90 14.92 7.07
N ILE A 155 -11.17 16.21 6.88
CA ILE A 155 -11.67 16.77 5.63
C ILE A 155 -10.54 17.52 4.93
N LEU A 156 -10.30 17.17 3.66
CA LEU A 156 -9.40 17.90 2.78
C LEU A 156 -10.20 18.91 1.95
N GLN A 157 -9.78 20.17 1.95
CA GLN A 157 -10.39 21.28 1.20
C GLN A 157 -9.40 21.82 0.15
N PHE A 158 -9.93 22.28 -0.97
CA PHE A 158 -9.22 22.85 -2.11
C PHE A 158 -9.65 24.30 -2.35
#